data_AF-A0A923Z8K7-F1
#
_entry.id   AF-A0A923Z8K7-F1
#
_cell.length_a   1.000
_cell.length_b   1.000
_cell.length_c   1.000
_cell.angle_alpha   90.00
_cell.angle_beta   90.00
_cell.angle_gamma   90.00
#
_symmetry.space_group_name_H-M   'P 1'
#
loop_
_entity.id
_entity.type
_entity.pdbx_description
1 polymer ?
#
loop_
_entity_poly.entity_id
_entity_poly.type
_entity_poly.pdbx_seq_one_letter_code
_entity_poly.pdbx_strand_id
1 'polypeptide(L)' 'MGKRIGNKNEAQHRGKAERKQIKAANIAREAVKKEIAKGRYVNAVKGAAKSDTSHGYA' A
#
# COMPACT_ATOMS: atom_id res chain seq x y z
N MET A 1 27.16 12.97 31.41
CA MET A 1 26.00 13.65 30.80
C MET A 1 25.30 12.71 29.83
N GLY A 2 24.31 11.95 30.30
CA GLY A 2 23.51 11.06 29.46
C GLY A 2 22.71 11.89 28.45
N LYS A 3 22.94 11.65 27.16
CA LYS A 3 22.21 12.37 26.10
C LYS A 3 20.72 12.12 26.33
N ARG A 4 19.93 13.18 26.54
CA ARG A 4 18.46 13.11 26.65
C ARG A 4 17.95 12.48 25.35
N ILE A 5 17.59 11.19 25.40
CA ILE A 5 16.97 10.45 24.29
C ILE A 5 15.51 10.96 24.22
N GLY A 6 15.34 12.21 23.81
CA GLY A 6 14.03 12.74 23.46
C GLY A 6 13.64 12.12 22.13
N ASN A 7 12.85 11.04 22.19
CA ASN A 7 12.05 10.40 21.13
C ASN A 7 12.40 10.78 19.67
N LYS A 8 13.67 10.65 19.27
CA LYS A 8 14.07 10.88 17.89
C LYS A 8 13.71 9.63 17.13
N ASN A 9 12.64 9.75 16.35
CA ASN A 9 12.16 8.70 15.48
C ASN A 9 13.33 8.23 14.59
N GLU A 10 13.50 6.93 14.34
CA GLU A 10 14.67 6.41 13.60
C GLU A 10 14.93 7.13 12.27
N ALA A 11 13.85 7.55 11.60
CA ALA A 11 13.90 8.34 10.37
C ALA A 11 14.65 9.69 10.52
N GLN A 12 14.70 10.26 11.72
CA GLN A 12 15.45 11.49 12.03
C GLN A 12 16.95 11.23 12.18
N HIS A 13 17.34 10.01 12.56
CA HIS A 13 18.74 9.57 12.59
C HIS A 13 19.28 9.21 11.21
N ARG A 14 18.40 8.90 10.25
CA ARG A 14 18.79 8.57 8.87
C ARG A 14 19.30 9.78 8.10
N GLY A 15 20.32 9.55 7.27
CA GLY A 15 20.88 10.56 6.38
C GLY A 15 19.90 10.98 5.28
N LYS A 16 20.13 12.15 4.65
CA LYS A 16 19.27 12.66 3.54
C LYS A 16 19.15 11.65 2.38
N ALA A 17 20.25 10.98 2.05
CA ALA A 17 20.31 9.99 0.97
C ALA A 17 19.43 8.76 1.26
N GLU A 18 19.55 8.19 2.47
CA GLU A 18 18.77 7.03 2.91
C GLU A 18 17.27 7.33 2.91
N ARG A 19 16.87 8.51 3.42
CA ARG A 19 15.46 8.91 3.39
C ARG A 19 14.91 8.98 1.96
N LYS A 20 15.71 9.47 1.01
CA LYS A 20 15.32 9.54 -0.41
C LYS A 20 15.16 8.15 -1.02
N GLN A 21 16.08 7.23 -0.73
CA GLN A 21 16.00 5.84 -1.19
C GLN A 21 14.79 5.12 -0.60
N ILE A 22 14.54 5.26 0.70
CA ILE A 22 13.36 4.68 1.37
C ILE A 22 12.07 5.25 0.77
N LYS A 23 12.00 6.57 0.54
CA LYS A 23 10.83 7.20 -0.09
C LYS A 23 10.57 6.64 -1.49
N ALA A 24 11.62 6.49 -2.32
CA ALA A 24 11.49 5.91 -3.65
C ALA A 24 11.01 4.45 -3.61
N ALA A 25 11.58 3.63 -2.71
CA ALA A 25 11.17 2.24 -2.51
C ALA A 25 9.71 2.13 -2.04
N ASN A 26 9.27 3.00 -1.14
CA ASN A 26 7.89 3.01 -0.66
C ASN A 26 6.90 3.40 -1.76
N ILE A 27 7.22 4.39 -2.59
CA ILE A 27 6.37 4.78 -3.73
C ILE A 27 6.22 3.60 -4.70
N ALA A 28 7.31 2.91 -5.03
CA ALA A 28 7.27 1.74 -5.91
C ALA A 28 6.40 0.62 -5.32
N ARG A 29 6.54 0.32 -4.03
CA ARG A 29 5.70 -0.68 -3.34
C ARG A 29 4.22 -0.31 -3.36
N GLU A 30 3.88 0.95 -3.09
CA GLU A 30 2.49 1.41 -3.11
C GLU A 30 1.89 1.39 -4.53
N ALA A 31 2.68 1.68 -5.56
CA ALA A 31 2.23 1.54 -6.95
C ALA A 31 1.87 0.08 -7.26
N VAL A 32 2.71 -0.87 -6.87
CA VAL A 32 2.45 -2.32 -7.04
C VAL A 32 1.17 -2.74 -6.31
N LYS A 33 0.99 -2.31 -5.04
CA LYS A 33 -0.23 -2.61 -4.28
C LYS A 33 -1.49 -2.08 -4.96
N LYS A 34 -1.44 -0.86 -5.51
CA LYS A 34 -2.57 -0.25 -6.21
C LYS A 34 -2.94 -1.02 -7.47
N GLU A 35 -1.96 -1.44 -8.27
CA GLU A 35 -2.22 -2.24 -9.47
C GLU A 35 -2.80 -3.61 -9.13
N ILE A 36 -2.29 -4.28 -8.10
CA ILE A 36 -2.86 -5.54 -7.60
C ILE A 36 -4.31 -5.33 -7.14
N ALA A 37 -4.58 -4.27 -6.36
CA ALA A 37 -5.92 -3.95 -5.89
C ALA A 37 -6.88 -3.67 -7.05
N LYS A 38 -6.42 -2.93 -8.07
CA LYS A 38 -7.18 -2.64 -9.29
C LYS A 38 -7.51 -3.93 -10.06
N GLY A 39 -6.55 -4.84 -10.22
CA GLY A 39 -6.78 -6.14 -10.84
C GLY A 39 -7.82 -6.98 -10.08
N ARG A 40 -7.72 -7.01 -8.75
CA ARG A 40 -8.71 -7.70 -7.90
C ARG A 40 -10.10 -7.07 -8.00
N TYR A 41 -10.20 -5.75 -7.99
CA TYR A 41 -11.47 -5.04 -8.16
C TYR A 41 -12.11 -5.32 -9.52
N VAL A 42 -11.34 -5.25 -10.61
CA VAL A 42 -11.83 -5.57 -11.97
C VAL A 42 -12.33 -7.02 -12.05
N ASN A 43 -11.60 -7.97 -11.46
CA ASN A 43 -12.01 -9.37 -11.43
C ASN A 43 -13.24 -9.59 -10.55
N ALA A 44 -13.35 -8.90 -9.40
CA ALA A 44 -14.52 -8.96 -8.54
C ALA A 44 -15.77 -8.39 -9.22
N VAL A 45 -15.66 -7.26 -9.92
CA VAL A 45 -16.76 -6.66 -10.69
C VAL A 45 -17.19 -7.57 -11.85
N LYS A 46 -16.25 -8.15 -12.59
CA LYS A 46 -16.56 -9.13 -13.66
C LYS A 46 -17.16 -10.43 -13.12
N GLY A 47 -16.83 -10.82 -11.88
CA GLY A 47 -17.45 -11.95 -11.19
C GLY A 47 -18.86 -11.64 -10.68
N ALA A 48 -19.06 -10.46 -10.09
CA ALA A 48 -20.36 -10.00 -9.59
C ALA A 48 -21.39 -9.82 -10.71
N ALA A 49 -20.97 -9.27 -11.86
CA ALA A 49 -21.82 -9.15 -13.05
C ALA A 49 -22.28 -10.51 -13.61
N LYS A 50 -21.59 -11.62 -13.27
CA LYS A 50 -22.00 -12.98 -13.66
C LYS A 50 -22.81 -13.70 -12.59
N SER A 51 -22.74 -13.29 -11.32
CA SER A 51 -23.51 -13.91 -10.23
C SER A 51 -24.92 -13.35 -10.11
N ASP A 52 -25.15 -12.10 -10.51
CA ASP A 52 -26.46 -11.43 -10.40
C ASP A 52 -27.53 -11.95 -11.38
N THR A 53 -27.14 -12.73 -12.41
CA THR A 53 -28.10 -13.31 -13.36
C THR A 53 -28.62 -14.70 -12.94
N SER A 54 -28.23 -15.20 -11.75
CA SER A 54 -28.54 -16.57 -11.30
C SER A 54 -29.40 -16.69 -10.04
N HIS A 55 -29.82 -15.57 -9.43
CA HIS A 55 -30.77 -15.57 -8.31
C HIS A 55 -32.09 -14.93 -8.74
N GLY A 56 -32.71 -15.50 -9.77
CA GLY A 56 -34.12 -15.28 -10.09
C GLY A 56 -34.98 -16.18 -9.22
N TYR A 57 -35.91 -15.56 -8.50
CA TYR A 57 -36.98 -16.18 -7.72
C TYR A 57 -37.60 -17.41 -8.39
N ALA A 58 -37.67 -18.53 -7.67
CA ALA A 58 -38.60 -19.62 -7.87
C ALA A 58 -39.21 -20.00 -6.51
#